data_AF-A0A3B9GS42-F1
#
_entry.id   AF-A0A3B9GS42-F1
#
_cell.length_a   1.000
_cell.length_b   1.000
_cell.length_c   1.000
_cell.angle_alpha   90.00
_cell.angle_beta   90.00
_cell.angle_gamma   90.00
#
_symmetry.space_group_name_H-M   'P 1'
#
loop_
_entity.id
_entity.type
_entity.pdbx_description
1 polymer ?
#
loop_
_entity_poly.entity_id
_entity_poly.type
_entity_poly.pdbx_seq_one_letter_code
_entity_poly.pdbx_strand_id
1 'polypeptide(L)' 'FPIWWYTAPTIINTFIEKNNIQDKTIIVFATSGGSTTDKATKDLQSAYPKNKWKDAGLLNNATLKKAQELVKNVK' A
#
# COMPACT_ATOMS: atom_id res chain seq x y z
N PHE A 1 -5.71 0.90 0.53
CA PHE A 1 -6.85 0.66 -0.40
C PHE A 1 -7.46 -0.71 -0.13
N PRO A 2 -8.71 -1.03 -0.53
CA PRO A 2 -9.18 -2.42 -0.48
C PRO A 2 -8.41 -3.27 -1.49
N ILE A 3 -8.03 -4.50 -1.13
CA ILE A 3 -7.44 -5.44 -2.10
C ILE A 3 -8.54 -5.94 -3.06
N TRP A 4 -8.33 -5.76 -4.37
CA TRP A 4 -9.19 -6.30 -5.42
C TRP A 4 -8.40 -7.29 -6.25
N TRP A 5 -8.88 -8.54 -6.32
CA TRP A 5 -8.23 -9.60 -7.10
C TRP A 5 -6.72 -9.70 -6.84
N TYR A 6 -6.33 -9.70 -5.56
CA TYR A 6 -4.95 -9.80 -5.09
C TYR A 6 -4.04 -8.62 -5.47
N THR A 7 -4.58 -7.49 -5.92
CA THR A 7 -3.80 -6.30 -6.27
C THR A 7 -4.51 -4.99 -5.88
N ALA A 8 -3.89 -3.85 -6.19
CA ALA A 8 -4.46 -2.52 -5.98
C ALA A 8 -5.57 -2.24 -7.01
N PRO A 9 -6.69 -1.61 -6.62
CA PRO A 9 -7.66 -1.08 -7.57
C PRO A 9 -7.01 -0.09 -8.54
N THR A 10 -7.44 -0.07 -9.80
CA THR A 10 -6.80 0.74 -10.87
C THR A 10 -6.82 2.24 -10.58
N ILE A 11 -7.76 2.74 -9.78
CA ILE A 11 -7.79 4.15 -9.33
C ILE A 11 -6.53 4.57 -8.56
N ILE A 12 -5.81 3.63 -7.95
CA ILE A 12 -4.54 3.90 -7.29
C ILE A 12 -3.46 4.28 -8.29
N ASN A 13 -3.46 3.70 -9.49
CA ASN A 13 -2.56 4.11 -10.57
C ASN A 13 -2.84 5.56 -10.98
N THR A 14 -4.13 5.90 -11.18
CA THR A 14 -4.52 7.27 -11.50
C THR A 14 -4.08 8.27 -10.42
N PHE A 15 -4.21 7.91 -9.14
CA PHE A 15 -3.71 8.74 -8.04
C PHE A 15 -2.20 8.98 -8.15
N ILE A 16 -1.41 7.94 -8.42
CA ILE A 16 0.04 8.02 -8.56
C ILE A 16 0.44 8.86 -9.79
N GLU A 17 -0.23 8.69 -10.92
CA GLU A 17 0.09 9.40 -12.16
C GLU A 17 -0.28 10.90 -12.09
N LYS A 18 -1.33 11.24 -11.34
CA LYS A 18 -1.80 12.63 -11.18
C LYS A 18 -1.05 13.42 -10.12
N ASN A 19 -0.34 12.75 -9.21
CA ASN A 19 0.44 13.39 -8.16
C ASN A 19 1.91 13.04 -8.37
N ASN A 20 2.79 14.01 -8.59
CA ASN A 20 4.21 13.75 -8.86
C ASN A 20 4.93 13.18 -7.62
N ILE A 21 4.78 11.88 -7.37
CA ILE A 21 5.31 11.18 -6.19
C ILE A 21 6.68 10.53 -6.44
N GLN A 22 7.36 10.90 -7.53
CA GLN A 22 8.68 10.34 -7.88
C GLN A 22 9.71 10.56 -6.76
N ASP A 23 10.60 9.58 -6.59
CA ASP A 23 11.70 9.57 -5.61
C ASP A 23 11.23 9.70 -4.14
N LYS A 24 9.96 9.37 -3.85
CA LYS A 24 9.41 9.37 -2.49
C LYS A 24 9.40 7.96 -1.88
N THR A 25 9.34 7.93 -0.55
CA THR A 25 8.98 6.73 0.20
C THR A 25 7.48 6.56 0.21
N ILE A 26 6.98 5.47 -0.35
CA ILE A 26 5.55 5.14 -0.42
C ILE A 26 5.28 3.95 0.48
N ILE A 27 4.36 4.13 1.43
CA ILE A 27 3.96 3.12 2.40
C ILE A 27 2.58 2.60 2.00
N VAL A 28 2.49 1.30 1.70
CA VAL A 28 1.25 0.65 1.28
C VAL A 28 0.57 0.01 2.48
N PHE A 29 -0.70 0.34 2.69
CA PHE A 29 -1.58 -0.38 3.61
C PHE A 29 -2.92 -0.69 2.94
N ALA A 30 -3.55 -1.79 3.35
CA ALA A 30 -4.81 -2.21 2.76
C ALA A 30 -5.79 -2.80 3.77
N THR A 31 -7.03 -2.99 3.31
CA THR A 31 -8.01 -3.88 3.93
C THR A 31 -8.37 -4.99 2.95
N SER A 32 -8.75 -6.16 3.45
CA SER A 32 -9.10 -7.31 2.60
C SER A 32 -10.00 -8.30 3.33
N GLY A 33 -10.66 -9.17 2.57
CA GLY A 33 -11.37 -10.34 3.11
C GLY A 33 -10.46 -11.55 3.41
N GLY A 34 -9.13 -11.43 3.26
CA GLY A 34 -8.20 -12.53 3.55
C GLY A 34 -6.84 -12.43 2.84
N SER A 35 -6.75 -11.71 1.71
CA SER A 35 -5.48 -11.52 0.99
C SER A 35 -4.51 -10.59 1.71
N THR A 36 -3.20 -10.85 1.65
CA THR A 36 -2.16 -9.94 2.16
C THR A 36 -1.89 -8.78 1.18
N THR A 37 -1.09 -7.81 1.60
CA THR A 37 -0.66 -6.65 0.80
C THR A 37 0.52 -6.96 -0.14
N ASP A 38 1.28 -8.03 0.11
CA ASP A 38 2.59 -8.27 -0.53
C ASP A 38 2.53 -8.19 -2.05
N LYS A 39 1.52 -8.83 -2.66
CA LYS A 39 1.36 -8.83 -4.11
C LYS A 39 1.00 -7.45 -4.65
N ALA A 40 0.07 -6.75 -4.02
CA ALA A 40 -0.32 -5.41 -4.44
C ALA A 40 0.87 -4.42 -4.34
N THR A 41 1.66 -4.52 -3.27
CA THR A 41 2.88 -3.71 -3.09
C THR A 41 3.90 -4.01 -4.20
N LYS A 42 4.12 -5.29 -4.53
CA LYS A 42 5.03 -5.69 -5.62
C LYS A 42 4.55 -5.20 -6.99
N ASP A 43 3.26 -5.32 -7.28
CA ASP A 43 2.67 -4.86 -8.55
C ASP A 43 2.88 -3.34 -8.72
N LEU A 44 2.64 -2.56 -7.65
CA LEU A 44 2.89 -1.11 -7.65
C LEU A 44 4.39 -0.78 -7.77
N GLN A 45 5.25 -1.54 -7.11
CA GLN A 45 6.70 -1.37 -7.22
C GLN A 45 7.20 -1.62 -8.66
N SER A 46 6.67 -2.65 -9.32
CA SER A 46 6.98 -2.94 -10.72
C SER A 46 6.48 -1.85 -11.68
N ALA A 47 5.28 -1.30 -11.43
CA ALA A 47 4.71 -0.23 -12.25
C ALA A 47 5.43 1.12 -12.07
N TYR A 48 5.89 1.42 -10.85
CA TYR A 48 6.52 2.71 -10.50
C TYR A 48 7.88 2.49 -9.79
N PRO A 49 8.91 2.03 -10.51
CA PRO A 49 10.17 1.57 -9.91
C PRO A 49 11.05 2.68 -9.33
N LYS A 50 10.76 3.96 -9.65
CA LYS A 50 11.51 5.11 -9.13
C LYS A 50 11.21 5.45 -7.66
N ASN A 51 10.18 4.84 -7.09
CA ASN A 51 9.79 5.11 -5.70
C ASN A 51 10.35 4.05 -4.76
N LYS A 52 10.52 4.42 -3.48
CA LYS A 52 10.90 3.50 -2.41
C LYS A 52 9.63 2.92 -1.78
N TRP A 53 9.26 1.71 -2.17
CA TRP A 53 8.06 1.04 -1.69
C TRP A 53 8.30 0.30 -0.37
N LYS A 54 7.42 0.51 0.62
CA LYS A 54 7.38 -0.22 1.88
C LYS A 54 6.00 -0.83 2.07
N ASP A 55 5.95 -2.11 2.40
CA ASP A 55 4.71 -2.79 2.77
C ASP A 55 4.42 -2.59 4.26
N ALA A 56 3.27 -2.02 4.59
CA ALA A 56 2.82 -1.82 5.97
C ALA A 56 1.85 -2.89 6.46
N GLY A 57 1.39 -3.77 5.58
CA GLY A 57 0.43 -4.81 5.91
C GLY A 57 -1.03 -4.37 5.89
N LEU A 58 -1.86 -5.27 6.40
CA LEU A 58 -3.30 -5.08 6.50
C LEU A 58 -3.68 -4.28 7.75
N LEU A 59 -4.67 -3.40 7.60
CA LEU A 59 -5.32 -2.69 8.70
C LEU A 59 -6.81 -3.04 8.77
N ASN A 60 -7.12 -4.34 8.82
CA ASN A 60 -8.47 -4.85 9.02
C ASN A 60 -8.96 -4.60 10.46
N ASN A 61 -10.25 -4.29 10.62
CA ASN A 61 -10.86 -3.97 11.92
C ASN A 61 -10.00 -2.95 12.69
N ALA A 62 -9.79 -1.81 12.04
CA ALA A 62 -8.81 -0.80 12.44
C ALA A 62 -9.10 -0.25 13.84
N THR A 63 -8.06 -0.17 14.66
CA THR A 63 -8.06 0.56 15.94
C THR A 63 -6.87 1.49 15.98
N LEU A 64 -6.91 2.51 16.84
CA LEU A 64 -5.78 3.43 17.01
C LEU A 64 -4.49 2.68 17.37
N LYS A 65 -4.57 1.69 18.27
CA LYS A 65 -3.43 0.86 18.68
C LYS A 65 -2.80 0.14 17.48
N LYS A 66 -3.62 -0.52 16.64
CA LYS A 66 -3.12 -1.22 15.44
C LYS A 66 -2.48 -0.26 14.43
N ALA A 67 -3.07 0.93 14.24
CA ALA A 67 -2.50 1.93 13.36
C ALA A 67 -1.14 2.43 13.87
N GLN A 68 -1.01 2.64 15.19
CA GLN A 68 0.26 3.02 15.81
C GLN A 68 1.33 1.92 15.70
N GLU A 69 0.95 0.66 15.88
CA GLU A 69 1.83 -0.50 15.66
C GLU A 69 2.30 -0.59 14.21
N LEU A 70 1.38 -0.44 13.25
CA LEU A 70 1.70 -0.42 11.81
C LEU A 70 2.71 0.69 11.48
N VAL A 71 2.50 1.91 12.00
CA VAL A 71 3.43 3.03 11.80
C VAL A 71 4.81 2.75 12.40
N LYS A 72 4.89 2.12 13.57
CA LYS A 72 6.17 1.74 14.20
C LYS A 72 6.95 0.72 13.37
N ASN A 73 6.25 -0.20 12.70
CA ASN A 73 6.89 -1.27 11.93
C ASN A 73 7.45 -0.81 10.57
N VAL A 74 6.99 0.34 10.05
CA VAL A 74 7.40 0.85 8.73
C VAL A 74 8.29 2.09 8.77
N LYS A 75 8.45 2.71 9.94
CA LYS A 75 9.45 3.76 10.17
C LYS A 75 10.84 3.16 10.07
#